data_AF-H2XMK0-F1
#
_entry.id   AF-H2XMK0-F1
#
_cell.length_a   1.000
_cell.length_b   1.000
_cell.length_c   1.000
_cell.angle_alpha   90.00
_cell.angle_beta   90.00
_cell.angle_gamma   90.00
#
_symmetry.space_group_name_H-M   'P 1'
#
loop_
_entity.id
_entity.type
_entity.pdbx_description
1 polymer ?
#
loop_
_entity_poly.entity_id
_entity_poly.type
_entity_poly.pdbx_seq_one_letter_code
_entity_poly.pdbx_strand_id
1 'polypeptide(L)'
;MNEQKVTNYLRKKKNLPKLKDQPCDLPSNVGTPDCLSPSVDEQLKQLRDFDLNNKFGPSQGIPRVDRWERASRLQLDPPIHIMQILQSNLNNNKFQSSIWSGHKLLD
;
A
#
# COMPACT_ATOMS: atom_id res chain seq x y z
N MET A 1 -15.35 9.33 19.65
CA MET A 1 -15.33 8.23 18.67
C MET A 1 -14.05 8.36 17.83
N ASN A 2 -13.03 7.51 17.82
CA ASN A 2 -12.77 6.20 18.40
C ASN A 2 -11.23 6.01 18.48
N GLU A 3 -10.61 6.39 19.60
CA GLU A 3 -9.19 6.12 19.88
C GLU A 3 -8.89 4.61 19.94
N GLN A 4 -9.92 3.81 20.21
CA GLN A 4 -9.89 2.35 20.24
C GLN A 4 -9.46 1.71 18.90
N LYS A 5 -9.62 2.37 17.75
CA LYS A 5 -9.22 1.81 16.45
C LYS A 5 -7.74 2.03 16.17
N VAL A 6 -7.18 3.16 16.61
CA VAL A 6 -5.74 3.46 16.50
C VAL A 6 -4.93 2.51 17.38
N THR A 7 -5.40 2.28 18.61
CA THR A 7 -4.79 1.29 19.51
C THR A 7 -4.87 -0.12 18.95
N ASN A 8 -5.96 -0.49 18.27
CA ASN A 8 -6.07 -1.79 17.61
C ASN A 8 -5.14 -1.93 16.37
N TYR A 9 -4.93 -0.88 15.58
CA TYR A 9 -3.92 -0.87 14.49
C TYR A 9 -2.49 -1.04 15.05
N LEU A 10 -2.15 -0.32 16.12
CA LEU A 10 -0.84 -0.43 16.80
C LEU A 10 -0.68 -1.78 17.54
N ARG A 11 -1.77 -2.35 18.07
CA ARG A 11 -1.78 -3.67 18.72
C ARG A 11 -1.65 -4.81 17.72
N LYS A 12 -2.23 -4.67 16.51
CA LYS A 12 -2.05 -5.59 15.38
C LYS A 12 -0.59 -5.56 14.88
N LYS A 13 0.10 -4.42 14.92
CA LYS A 13 1.56 -4.32 14.65
C LYS A 13 2.40 -5.16 15.63
N LYS A 14 2.02 -5.26 16.91
CA LYS A 14 2.78 -6.01 17.94
C LYS A 14 2.54 -7.53 17.92
N ASN A 15 1.47 -8.00 17.28
CA ASN A 15 1.12 -9.43 17.17
C ASN A 15 1.17 -9.94 15.71
N LEU A 16 1.83 -9.22 14.81
CA LEU A 16 2.08 -9.74 13.48
C LEU A 16 3.06 -10.92 13.62
N PRO A 17 2.76 -12.12 13.11
CA PRO A 17 3.72 -13.21 13.12
C PRO A 17 4.97 -12.73 12.39
N LYS A 18 6.13 -12.83 13.06
CA LYS A 18 7.42 -12.73 12.38
C LYS A 18 7.35 -13.70 11.20
N LEU A 19 7.72 -13.24 10.01
CA LEU A 19 7.85 -14.11 8.84
C LEU A 19 8.58 -15.38 9.30
N LYS A 20 7.84 -16.48 9.31
CA LYS A 20 8.39 -17.81 9.53
C LYS A 20 9.18 -18.12 8.27
N ASP A 21 10.48 -18.32 8.42
CA ASP A 21 11.35 -18.84 7.37
C ASP A 21 10.67 -20.10 6.82
N GLN A 22 10.19 -20.02 5.57
CA GLN A 22 9.72 -21.20 4.88
C GLN A 22 10.96 -21.97 4.41
N PRO A 23 11.16 -23.24 4.80
CA PRO A 23 12.23 -24.04 4.24
C PRO A 23 11.86 -24.31 2.78
N CYS A 24 12.59 -23.68 1.86
CA CYS A 24 12.55 -24.01 0.45
C CYS A 24 13.45 -25.24 0.22
N ASP A 25 12.84 -26.36 -0.12
CA ASP A 25 13.57 -27.52 -0.62
C ASP A 25 14.25 -27.14 -1.96
N LEU A 26 15.57 -27.10 -1.92
CA LEU A 26 16.46 -26.81 -3.04
C LEU A 26 16.48 -27.98 -4.04
N PRO A 27 16.42 -27.67 -5.35
CA PRO A 27 17.39 -28.21 -6.28
C PRO A 27 18.53 -27.20 -6.43
N SER A 28 19.73 -27.63 -6.03
CA SER A 28 20.99 -26.91 -6.11
C SER A 28 21.33 -26.48 -7.55
N ASN A 29 20.99 -25.26 -7.95
CA ASN A 29 21.82 -24.48 -8.89
C ASN A 29 21.45 -22.98 -8.90
N VAL A 30 22.40 -22.16 -8.46
CA VAL A 30 22.55 -20.70 -8.73
C VAL A 30 21.51 -19.73 -8.14
N GLY A 31 22.01 -18.90 -7.22
CA GLY A 31 21.47 -17.57 -6.92
C GLY A 31 20.55 -17.52 -5.71
N THR A 32 21.10 -17.10 -4.58
CA THR A 32 20.34 -16.54 -3.45
C THR A 32 19.29 -15.56 -4.01
N PRO A 33 17.99 -15.70 -3.70
CA PRO A 33 17.04 -14.63 -3.97
C PRO A 33 17.31 -13.56 -2.92
N ASP A 34 18.25 -12.66 -3.23
CA ASP A 34 18.42 -11.45 -2.47
C ASP A 34 17.07 -10.76 -2.35
N CYS A 35 16.80 -10.27 -1.15
CA CYS A 35 15.66 -9.46 -0.75
C CYS A 35 15.62 -8.16 -1.58
N LEU A 36 15.30 -8.26 -2.87
CA LEU A 36 15.27 -7.14 -3.79
C LEU A 36 14.01 -6.33 -3.49
N SER A 37 14.20 -5.22 -2.75
CA SER A 37 13.16 -4.21 -2.61
C SER A 37 12.67 -3.81 -4.00
N PRO A 38 11.35 -3.73 -4.25
CA PRO A 38 10.82 -3.43 -5.57
C PRO A 38 11.37 -2.10 -6.09
N SER A 39 11.70 -2.06 -7.38
CA SER A 39 12.14 -0.85 -8.06
C SER A 39 11.09 0.26 -7.93
N VAL A 40 11.54 1.51 -8.04
CA VAL A 40 10.66 2.71 -8.05
C VAL A 40 9.54 2.57 -9.07
N ASP A 41 9.82 2.07 -10.27
CA ASP A 41 8.81 1.91 -11.32
C ASP A 41 7.76 0.85 -10.99
N GLU A 42 8.17 -0.21 -10.30
CA GLU A 42 7.29 -1.28 -9.85
C GLU A 42 6.39 -0.81 -8.71
N GLN A 43 6.92 -0.06 -7.75
CA GLN A 43 6.12 0.58 -6.70
C GLN A 43 5.06 1.51 -7.30
N LEU A 44 5.45 2.34 -8.28
CA LEU A 44 4.53 3.22 -8.99
C LEU A 44 3.47 2.44 -9.79
N LYS A 45 3.84 1.29 -10.37
CA LYS A 45 2.87 0.40 -11.01
C LYS A 45 1.85 -0.11 -9.99
N GLN A 46 2.28 -0.60 -8.83
CA GLN A 46 1.37 -1.07 -7.77
C GLN A 46 0.42 0.04 -7.29
N LEU A 47 0.93 1.28 -7.15
CA LEU A 47 0.10 2.43 -6.81
C LEU A 47 -0.93 2.78 -7.91
N ARG A 48 -0.57 2.63 -9.18
CA ARG A 48 -1.51 2.79 -10.31
C ARG A 48 -2.57 1.70 -10.35
N ASP A 49 -2.19 0.46 -10.06
CA ASP A 49 -3.12 -0.67 -9.99
C ASP A 49 -4.11 -0.49 -8.80
N PHE A 50 -3.62 -0.01 -7.67
CA PHE A 50 -4.46 0.43 -6.55
C PHE A 50 -5.39 1.58 -6.97
N ASP A 51 -4.88 2.51 -7.77
CA ASP A 51 -5.65 3.63 -8.26
C ASP A 51 -6.88 3.16 -9.05
N LEU A 52 -6.69 2.24 -9.99
CA LEU A 52 -7.71 1.66 -10.87
C LEU A 52 -8.72 0.74 -10.16
N ASN A 53 -8.44 0.32 -8.92
CA ASN A 53 -9.30 -0.61 -8.21
C ASN A 53 -10.51 0.06 -7.55
N ASN A 54 -11.68 -0.08 -8.18
CA ASN A 54 -12.95 0.49 -7.70
C ASN A 54 -13.42 -0.06 -6.35
N LYS A 55 -12.87 -1.20 -5.87
CA LYS A 55 -13.19 -1.76 -4.55
C LYS A 55 -12.94 -0.77 -3.42
N PHE A 56 -11.90 0.05 -3.53
CA PHE A 56 -11.48 1.00 -2.48
C PHE A 56 -12.14 2.38 -2.59
N GLY A 57 -13.20 2.45 -3.41
CA GLY A 57 -14.00 3.64 -3.67
C GLY A 57 -13.33 4.62 -4.64
N PRO A 58 -13.98 5.78 -4.90
CA PRO A 58 -13.50 6.75 -5.86
C PRO A 58 -12.13 7.28 -5.47
N SER A 59 -11.32 7.46 -6.50
CA SER A 59 -9.91 7.84 -6.47
C SER A 59 -9.65 9.30 -6.79
N GLN A 60 -10.64 9.96 -7.40
CA GLN A 60 -10.52 11.30 -7.91
C GLN A 60 -10.62 12.33 -6.79
N GLY A 61 -9.74 13.34 -6.83
CA GLY A 61 -9.78 14.50 -5.94
C GLY A 61 -9.22 14.26 -4.53
N ILE A 62 -8.62 13.10 -4.24
CA ILE A 62 -7.99 12.83 -2.93
C ILE A 62 -6.59 12.20 -3.10
N PRO A 63 -5.65 12.46 -2.17
CA PRO A 63 -4.36 11.75 -2.10
C PRO A 63 -4.53 10.24 -1.91
N ARG A 64 -3.53 9.45 -2.34
CA ARG A 64 -3.53 7.98 -2.19
C ARG A 64 -3.60 7.53 -0.72
N VAL A 65 -2.97 8.29 0.19
CA VAL A 65 -3.00 8.04 1.64
C VAL A 65 -4.44 8.11 2.17
N ASP A 66 -5.12 9.22 1.91
CA ASP A 66 -6.50 9.45 2.37
C ASP A 66 -7.45 8.38 1.81
N ARG A 67 -7.26 7.98 0.55
CA ARG A 67 -8.02 6.90 -0.05
C ARG A 67 -7.80 5.57 0.67
N TRP A 68 -6.55 5.22 0.96
CA TRP A 68 -6.22 3.99 1.69
C TRP A 68 -6.83 4.00 3.09
N GLU A 69 -6.71 5.11 3.82
CA GLU A 69 -7.28 5.26 5.16
C GLU A 69 -8.80 5.14 5.14
N ARG A 70 -9.47 5.76 4.17
CA ARG A 70 -10.92 5.62 3.99
C ARG A 70 -11.30 4.17 3.74
N ALA A 71 -10.61 3.47 2.84
CA ALA A 71 -10.87 2.05 2.57
C ALA A 71 -10.67 1.18 3.81
N SER A 72 -9.64 1.47 4.61
CA SER A 72 -9.39 0.80 5.90
C SER A 72 -10.51 1.07 6.90
N ARG A 73 -10.97 2.32 7.01
CA ARG A 73 -12.10 2.72 7.88
C ARG A 73 -13.41 2.03 7.49
N LEU A 74 -13.61 1.80 6.20
CA LEU A 74 -14.73 1.04 5.64
C LEU A 74 -14.55 -0.48 5.68
N GLN A 75 -13.44 -0.98 6.24
CA GLN A 75 -13.13 -2.40 6.36
C GLN A 75 -13.08 -3.13 5.02
N LEU A 76 -12.68 -2.43 3.95
CA LEU A 76 -12.53 -2.98 2.60
C LEU A 76 -11.22 -3.76 2.41
N ASP A 77 -10.40 -3.83 3.46
CA ASP A 77 -9.11 -4.49 3.53
C ASP A 77 -8.15 -4.06 2.40
N PRO A 78 -7.75 -2.77 2.36
CA PRO A 78 -6.78 -2.30 1.38
C PRO A 78 -5.39 -2.95 1.64
N PRO A 79 -4.61 -3.25 0.58
CA PRO A 79 -3.34 -3.95 0.76
C PRO A 79 -2.33 -3.15 1.58
N ILE A 80 -1.67 -3.80 2.54
CA ILE A 80 -0.74 -3.14 3.48
C ILE A 80 0.51 -2.60 2.76
N HIS A 81 1.01 -3.30 1.74
CA HIS A 81 2.20 -2.88 1.00
C HIS A 81 2.02 -1.51 0.32
N ILE A 82 0.79 -1.14 -0.06
CA ILE A 82 0.49 0.18 -0.61
C ILE A 82 0.78 1.27 0.43
N MET A 83 0.32 1.10 1.67
CA MET A 83 0.62 2.05 2.75
C MET A 83 2.12 2.11 3.06
N GLN A 84 2.84 0.98 2.99
CA GLN A 84 4.30 0.97 3.16
C GLN A 84 5.00 1.81 2.09
N ILE A 85 4.64 1.62 0.82
CA ILE A 85 5.17 2.41 -0.30
C ILE A 85 4.89 3.91 -0.11
N LEU A 86 3.66 4.27 0.32
CA LEU A 86 3.28 5.67 0.56
C LEU A 86 4.07 6.30 1.71
N GLN A 87 4.28 5.56 2.80
CA GLN A 87 5.04 6.03 3.97
C GLN A 87 6.54 6.19 3.67
N SER A 88 7.11 5.29 2.86
CA SER A 88 8.50 5.41 2.42
C SER A 88 8.73 6.58 1.46
N ASN A 89 7.68 7.13 0.85
CA ASN A 89 7.75 8.16 -0.20
C ASN A 89 6.90 9.41 0.13
N LEU A 90 6.81 9.81 1.40
CA LEU A 90 5.96 10.93 1.85
C LEU A 90 6.25 12.26 1.12
N ASN A 91 7.52 12.53 0.81
CA ASN A 91 7.95 13.78 0.17
C ASN A 91 7.87 13.73 -1.37
N ASN A 92 7.41 12.62 -1.96
CA ASN A 92 7.37 12.46 -3.41
C ASN A 92 5.92 12.54 -3.93
N ASN A 93 5.59 13.67 -4.57
CA ASN A 93 4.26 13.92 -5.12
C ASN A 93 3.78 12.85 -6.12
N LYS A 94 4.69 12.19 -6.84
CA LYS A 94 4.36 11.11 -7.79
C LYS A 94 3.76 9.89 -7.08
N PHE A 95 4.15 9.67 -5.82
CA PHE A 95 3.65 8.58 -4.98
C PHE A 95 2.37 8.99 -4.25
N GLN A 96 2.25 10.25 -3.84
CA GLN A 96 1.09 10.71 -3.06
C GLN A 96 -0.15 11.01 -3.93
N SER A 97 0.03 11.45 -5.17
CA SER A 97 -1.07 11.87 -6.05
C SER A 97 -1.70 10.70 -6.78
N SER A 98 -3.02 10.69 -6.91
CA SER A 98 -3.74 9.71 -7.74
C SER A 98 -3.56 10.00 -9.23
N ILE A 99 -3.72 8.99 -10.10
CA ILE A 99 -3.61 9.15 -11.57
C ILE A 99 -4.60 10.17 -12.17
N TRP A 100 -5.69 10.51 -11.46
CA TRP A 100 -6.71 11.45 -11.92
C TRP A 100 -6.56 12.87 -11.38
N SER A 101 -5.50 13.17 -10.63
CA SER A 101 -5.34 14.47 -9.93
C SER A 101 -5.21 15.68 -10.85
N GLY A 102 -5.03 15.48 -12.17
CA GLY A 102 -4.91 16.55 -13.17
C GLY A 102 -6.16 16.78 -14.04
N HIS A 103 -7.21 15.96 -13.89
CA HIS A 103 -8.43 16.14 -14.67
C HIS A 103 -9.34 17.13 -13.95
N LYS A 104 -9.40 18.36 -14.48
CA LYS A 104 -10.49 19.28 -14.11
C LYS A 104 -11.80 18.65 -14.57
N LEU A 105 -12.71 18.40 -13.63
CA LEU A 105 -14.11 18.20 -13.99
C LEU A 105 -14.54 19.49 -14.69
N LEU A 106 -15.04 19.38 -15.92
CA LEU A 106 -15.69 20.49 -16.57
C LEU A 106 -16.98 20.72 -15.79
N ASP A 107 -17.11 21.93 -15.24
CA ASP A 107 -18.30 22.40 -14.52
C ASP A 107 -19.51 22.56 -15.47
#